data_AF-A0A947GLK8-F1
#
_entry.id   AF-A0A947GLK8-F1
#
_cell.length_a   1.000
_cell.length_b   1.000
_cell.length_c   1.000
_cell.angle_alpha   90.00
_cell.angle_beta   90.00
_cell.angle_gamma   90.00
#
_symmetry.space_group_name_H-M   'P 1'
#
loop_
_entity.id
_entity.type
_entity.pdbx_description
1 polymer ?
#
loop_
_entity_poly.entity_id
_entity_poly.type
_entity_poly.pdbx_seq_one_letter_code
_entity_poly.pdbx_strand_id
1 'polypeptide(L)'
;MSDPVASFDISTLPEPARATFLAQRSALEALREDISRIAEDNAELTADNARLAHLVKEFRQALHGKKSEKLAPEQRDLLFEDLEVAIADAEARKEARERRSNTGDRAKANRNIGRLPQHLPRIENVIEPADVTCPCGCGPMTRIGEDRTERLDIIPAQFRVIATVRPILLGCVRRFF
;
A
#
# COMPACT_ATOMS: atom_id res chain seq x y z
N MET A 1 52.54 -24.03 3.42
CA MET A 1 52.53 -23.93 1.95
C MET A 1 52.12 -22.52 1.63
N SER A 2 53.09 -21.67 1.25
CA SER A 2 52.88 -20.24 1.06
C SER A 2 52.10 -19.99 -0.23
N ASP A 3 51.01 -19.23 -0.14
CA ASP A 3 50.15 -18.91 -1.28
C ASP A 3 50.93 -18.13 -2.36
N PRO A 4 51.06 -18.63 -3.60
CA PRO A 4 51.86 -18.01 -4.65
C PRO A 4 51.24 -16.72 -5.22
N VAL A 5 50.08 -16.29 -4.71
CA VAL A 5 49.31 -15.14 -5.20
C VAL A 5 49.61 -13.86 -4.41
N ALA A 6 50.24 -13.98 -3.23
CA ALA A 6 50.42 -12.85 -2.31
C ALA A 6 51.41 -11.76 -2.77
N SER A 7 52.11 -11.93 -3.90
CA SER A 7 53.11 -10.98 -4.40
C SER A 7 52.90 -10.52 -5.84
N PHE A 8 51.72 -10.74 -6.44
CA PHE A 8 51.48 -10.26 -7.81
C PHE A 8 51.08 -8.78 -7.79
N ASP A 9 52.02 -7.92 -8.16
CA ASP A 9 51.79 -6.48 -8.23
C ASP A 9 50.95 -6.12 -9.47
N ILE A 10 49.65 -5.91 -9.24
CA ILE A 10 48.64 -5.58 -10.26
C ILE A 10 49.03 -4.32 -11.05
N SER A 11 49.88 -3.47 -10.47
CA SER A 11 50.43 -2.26 -11.11
C SER A 11 51.46 -2.54 -12.21
N THR A 12 51.70 -3.80 -12.57
CA THR A 12 52.62 -4.21 -13.65
C THR A 12 51.90 -4.68 -14.92
N LEU A 13 50.59 -4.93 -14.86
CA LEU A 13 49.80 -5.45 -16.00
C LEU A 13 49.56 -4.39 -17.11
N PRO A 14 49.18 -4.76 -18.34
CA PRO A 14 48.68 -3.78 -19.31
C PRO A 14 47.41 -3.07 -18.81
N GLU A 15 47.22 -1.79 -19.13
CA GLU A 15 46.06 -0.97 -18.69
C GLU A 15 44.67 -1.65 -18.88
N PRO A 16 44.35 -2.27 -20.03
CA PRO A 16 43.05 -2.95 -20.19
C PRO A 16 42.92 -4.19 -19.28
N ALA A 17 44.02 -4.89 -18.99
CA ALA A 17 44.02 -6.05 -18.09
C ALA A 17 43.90 -5.64 -16.62
N ARG A 18 44.43 -4.46 -16.23
CA ARG A 18 44.21 -3.89 -14.89
C ARG A 18 42.75 -3.51 -14.68
N ALA A 19 42.15 -2.83 -15.66
CA ALA A 19 40.77 -2.38 -15.60
C ALA A 19 39.80 -3.55 -15.42
N THR A 20 39.97 -4.64 -16.20
CA THR A 20 39.14 -5.84 -16.06
C THR A 20 39.35 -6.55 -14.73
N PHE A 21 40.58 -6.66 -14.24
CA PHE A 21 40.87 -7.29 -12.94
C PHE A 21 40.26 -6.51 -11.77
N LEU A 22 40.38 -5.18 -11.77
CA LEU A 22 39.75 -4.32 -10.76
C LEU A 22 38.22 -4.39 -10.81
N ALA A 23 37.64 -4.40 -12.02
CA ALA A 23 36.19 -4.57 -12.20
C ALA A 23 35.70 -5.95 -11.73
N GLN A 24 36.46 -7.02 -11.99
CA GLN A 24 36.14 -8.36 -11.47
C GLN A 24 36.25 -8.40 -9.94
N ARG A 25 37.26 -7.75 -9.37
CA ARG A 25 37.44 -7.69 -7.92
C ARG A 25 36.30 -6.93 -7.24
N SER A 26 35.91 -5.77 -7.77
CA SER A 26 34.77 -5.02 -7.22
C SER A 26 33.46 -5.79 -7.38
N ALA A 27 33.26 -6.50 -8.49
CA ALA A 27 32.10 -7.38 -8.68
C ALA A 27 32.09 -8.55 -7.67
N LEU A 28 33.23 -9.15 -7.37
CA LEU A 28 33.35 -10.21 -6.36
C LEU A 28 33.12 -9.67 -4.94
N GLU A 29 33.60 -8.46 -4.64
CA GLU A 29 33.34 -7.78 -3.37
C GLU A 29 31.83 -7.49 -3.21
N ALA A 30 31.17 -6.96 -4.24
CA ALA A 30 29.71 -6.76 -4.23
C ALA A 30 28.93 -8.07 -4.07
N LEU A 31 29.33 -9.14 -4.76
CA LEU A 31 28.71 -10.46 -4.59
C LEU A 31 28.89 -11.01 -3.16
N ARG A 32 30.04 -10.76 -2.52
CA ARG A 32 30.28 -11.17 -1.13
C ARG A 32 29.38 -10.42 -0.16
N GLU A 33 29.18 -9.12 -0.38
CA GLU A 33 28.24 -8.30 0.41
C GLU A 33 26.80 -8.78 0.23
N ASP A 34 26.40 -9.13 -1.00
CA ASP A 34 25.08 -9.70 -1.25
C ASP A 34 24.90 -11.06 -0.57
N ILE A 35 25.91 -11.93 -0.62
CA ILE A 35 25.90 -13.23 0.07
C ILE A 35 25.81 -13.05 1.58
N SER A 36 26.56 -12.12 2.18
CA SER A 36 26.48 -11.87 3.62
C SER A 36 25.10 -11.35 4.02
N ARG A 37 24.53 -10.41 3.24
CA ARG A 37 23.17 -9.91 3.48
C ARG A 37 22.13 -11.04 3.39
N ILE A 38 22.20 -11.89 2.36
CA ILE A 38 21.29 -13.03 2.20
C ILE A 38 21.47 -14.05 3.33
N ALA A 39 22.69 -14.26 3.80
CA ALA A 39 22.96 -15.17 4.92
C ALA A 39 22.35 -14.65 6.23
N GLU A 40 22.46 -13.35 6.50
CA GLU A 40 21.81 -12.70 7.65
C GLU A 40 20.28 -12.82 7.57
N ASP A 41 19.70 -12.47 6.41
CA ASP A 41 18.26 -12.61 6.18
C ASP A 41 17.77 -14.05 6.38
N ASN A 42 18.52 -15.03 5.86
CA ASN A 42 18.19 -16.44 6.02
C ASN A 42 18.27 -16.87 7.48
N ALA A 43 19.28 -16.41 8.24
CA ALA A 43 19.40 -16.70 9.66
C ALA A 43 18.18 -16.17 10.43
N GLU A 44 17.76 -14.92 10.17
CA GLU A 44 16.56 -14.33 10.77
C GLU A 44 15.29 -15.14 10.42
N LEU A 45 15.08 -15.45 9.13
CA LEU A 45 13.92 -16.23 8.69
C LEU A 45 13.90 -17.64 9.29
N THR A 46 15.06 -18.28 9.47
CA THR A 46 15.12 -19.59 10.12
C THR A 46 14.75 -19.52 11.61
N ALA A 47 15.15 -18.44 12.30
CA ALA A 47 14.78 -18.21 13.69
C ALA A 47 13.27 -17.97 13.85
N ASP A 48 12.67 -17.15 12.98
CA ASP A 48 11.23 -16.88 12.97
C ASP A 48 10.43 -18.15 12.66
N ASN A 49 10.85 -18.93 11.65
CA ASN A 49 10.23 -20.21 11.34
C ASN A 49 10.32 -21.21 12.50
N ALA A 50 11.47 -21.27 13.19
CA ALA A 50 11.62 -22.13 14.36
C ALA A 50 10.69 -21.71 15.51
N ARG A 51 10.56 -20.41 15.78
CA ARG A 51 9.63 -19.86 16.79
C ARG A 51 8.18 -20.18 16.43
N LEU A 52 7.76 -19.90 15.20
CA LEU A 52 6.40 -20.17 14.74
C LEU A 52 6.08 -21.67 14.73
N ALA A 53 7.02 -22.51 14.31
CA ALA A 53 6.85 -23.97 14.33
C ALA A 53 6.70 -24.50 15.77
N HIS A 54 7.45 -23.95 16.73
CA HIS A 54 7.30 -24.28 18.15
C HIS A 54 5.90 -23.93 18.65
N LEU A 55 5.46 -22.69 18.43
CA LEU A 55 4.13 -22.25 18.83
C LEU A 55 3.05 -23.13 18.20
N VAL A 56 3.05 -23.31 16.88
CA VAL A 56 2.08 -24.17 16.18
C VAL A 56 2.03 -25.60 16.77
N LYS A 57 3.17 -26.14 17.22
CA LYS A 57 3.22 -27.43 17.90
C LYS A 57 2.52 -27.40 19.25
N GLU A 58 2.79 -26.40 20.09
CA GLU A 58 2.12 -26.22 21.38
C GLU A 58 0.61 -26.03 21.21
N PHE A 59 0.20 -25.29 20.19
CA PHE A 59 -1.21 -25.11 19.83
C PHE A 59 -1.91 -26.40 19.42
N ARG A 60 -1.26 -27.20 18.56
CA ARG A 60 -1.80 -28.50 18.18
C ARG A 60 -1.96 -29.41 19.40
N GLN A 61 -1.05 -29.35 20.36
CA GLN A 61 -1.17 -30.07 21.62
C GLN A 61 -2.30 -29.50 22.51
N ALA A 62 -2.47 -28.19 22.59
CA ALA A 62 -3.55 -27.55 23.34
C ALA A 62 -4.95 -27.91 22.80
N LEU A 63 -5.09 -28.05 21.47
CA LEU A 63 -6.36 -28.37 20.79
C LEU A 63 -6.64 -29.87 20.74
N HIS A 64 -5.63 -30.67 20.38
CA HIS A 64 -5.78 -32.10 20.07
C HIS A 64 -5.06 -33.02 21.07
N GLY A 65 -4.54 -32.49 22.16
CA GLY A 65 -3.84 -33.23 23.20
C GLY A 65 -4.75 -34.22 23.94
N LYS A 66 -4.11 -35.07 24.75
CA LYS A 66 -4.82 -36.05 25.58
C LYS A 66 -5.77 -35.31 26.52
N LYS A 67 -6.88 -35.95 26.91
CA LYS A 67 -7.88 -35.33 27.82
C LYS A 67 -7.27 -34.82 29.13
N SER A 68 -6.18 -35.44 29.61
CA SER A 68 -5.43 -35.04 30.81
C SER A 68 -4.51 -33.84 30.61
N GLU A 69 -4.21 -33.46 29.37
CA GLU A 69 -3.33 -32.36 28.98
C GLU A 69 -4.13 -31.18 28.42
N LYS A 70 -5.47 -31.26 28.43
CA LYS A 70 -6.34 -30.20 27.94
C LYS A 70 -6.29 -28.99 28.88
N LEU A 71 -5.78 -27.89 28.34
CA LEU A 71 -5.78 -26.59 28.98
C LEU A 71 -7.21 -26.06 29.22
N ALA A 72 -7.36 -25.26 30.27
CA ALA A 72 -8.57 -24.47 30.53
C ALA A 72 -8.79 -23.45 29.40
N PRO A 73 -10.03 -22.99 29.15
CA PRO A 73 -10.32 -22.02 28.08
C PRO A 73 -9.44 -20.77 28.18
N GLU A 74 -9.31 -20.14 29.34
CA GLU A 74 -8.47 -18.93 29.51
C GLU A 74 -6.98 -19.18 29.21
N GLN A 75 -6.48 -20.38 29.51
CA GLN A 75 -5.09 -20.74 29.18
C GLN A 75 -4.90 -20.98 27.67
N ARG A 76 -5.95 -21.40 26.96
CA ARG A 76 -5.92 -21.49 25.49
C ARG A 76 -5.96 -20.10 24.87
N ASP A 77 -6.77 -19.20 25.40
CA ASP A 77 -6.89 -17.82 24.93
C ASP A 77 -5.55 -17.09 25.07
N LEU A 78 -4.85 -17.26 26.19
CA LEU A 78 -3.50 -16.72 26.37
C LEU A 78 -2.51 -17.27 25.34
N LEU A 79 -2.57 -18.58 25.04
CA LEU A 79 -1.76 -19.13 23.96
C LEU A 79 -2.09 -18.42 22.64
N PHE A 80 -3.38 -18.31 22.26
CA PHE A 80 -3.84 -17.64 21.04
C PHE A 80 -3.23 -16.25 20.88
N GLU A 81 -3.23 -15.46 21.96
CA GLU A 81 -2.56 -14.15 22.00
C GLU A 81 -1.05 -14.25 21.69
N ASP A 82 -0.34 -15.22 22.28
CA ASP A 82 1.10 -15.42 22.00
C ASP A 82 1.39 -15.76 20.52
N LEU A 83 0.50 -16.52 19.85
CA LEU A 83 0.63 -16.79 18.40
C LEU A 83 0.41 -15.51 17.59
N GLU A 84 -0.63 -14.75 17.92
CA GLU A 84 -0.95 -13.50 17.22
C GLU A 84 0.20 -12.50 17.34
N VAL A 85 0.79 -12.37 18.53
CA VAL A 85 1.99 -11.55 18.76
C VAL A 85 3.16 -12.05 17.93
N ALA A 86 3.42 -13.36 17.89
CA ALA A 86 4.52 -13.92 17.11
C ALA A 86 4.34 -13.73 15.59
N ILE A 87 3.11 -13.79 15.09
CA ILE A 87 2.78 -13.50 13.68
C ILE A 87 3.02 -12.02 13.40
N ALA A 88 2.51 -11.12 14.24
CA ALA A 88 2.69 -9.68 14.08
C ALA A 88 4.18 -9.28 14.10
N ASP A 89 4.98 -9.88 14.99
CA ASP A 89 6.44 -9.69 15.03
C ASP A 89 7.11 -10.11 13.72
N ALA A 90 6.76 -11.30 13.19
CA ALA A 90 7.33 -11.82 11.95
C ALA A 90 6.92 -10.98 10.73
N GLU A 91 5.68 -10.50 10.68
CA GLU A 91 5.20 -9.60 9.64
C GLU A 91 5.91 -8.24 9.69
N ALA A 92 6.08 -7.66 10.89
CA ALA A 92 6.82 -6.42 11.07
C ALA A 92 8.29 -6.54 10.63
N ARG A 93 8.95 -7.66 10.94
CA ARG A 93 10.31 -7.96 10.47
C ARG A 93 10.38 -8.09 8.96
N LYS A 94 9.41 -8.78 8.36
CA LYS A 94 9.28 -8.92 6.91
C LYS A 94 9.12 -7.55 6.23
N GLU A 95 8.23 -6.70 6.73
CA GLU A 95 8.07 -5.33 6.20
C GLU A 95 9.36 -4.51 6.34
N ALA A 96 10.05 -4.61 7.47
CA ALA A 96 11.33 -3.91 7.67
C ALA A 96 12.38 -4.36 6.63
N ARG A 97 12.43 -5.66 6.33
CA ARG A 97 13.31 -6.22 5.29
C ARG A 97 12.92 -5.74 3.89
N GLU A 98 11.64 -5.76 3.56
CA GLU A 98 11.14 -5.24 2.28
C GLU A 98 11.45 -3.75 2.12
N ARG A 99 11.37 -2.94 3.18
CA ARG A 99 11.76 -1.52 3.14
C ARG A 99 13.27 -1.34 2.92
N ARG A 100 14.11 -2.24 3.45
CA ARG A 100 15.57 -2.21 3.22
C ARG A 100 15.94 -2.59 1.79
N SER A 101 15.23 -3.55 1.20
CA SER A 101 15.48 -4.00 -0.17
C SER A 101 14.84 -3.11 -1.24
N ASN A 102 13.74 -2.43 -0.90
CA ASN A 102 12.94 -1.69 -1.85
C ASN A 102 13.19 -0.18 -1.75
N THR A 103 14.33 0.27 -2.27
CA THR A 103 14.59 1.70 -2.53
C THR A 103 13.98 2.19 -3.86
N GLY A 104 13.37 1.30 -4.67
CA GLY A 104 12.95 1.60 -6.04
C GLY A 104 11.45 1.56 -6.32
N ASP A 105 10.68 0.61 -5.78
CA ASP A 105 9.31 0.39 -6.24
C ASP A 105 8.27 0.89 -5.24
N ARG A 106 8.08 2.20 -5.25
CA ARG A 106 6.86 2.81 -4.71
C ARG A 106 5.72 2.38 -5.63
N ALA A 107 4.82 1.52 -5.12
CA ALA A 107 3.65 1.04 -5.86
C ALA A 107 3.00 2.20 -6.63
N LYS A 108 2.80 2.00 -7.95
CA LYS A 108 2.23 3.01 -8.84
C LYS A 108 0.91 3.48 -8.23
N ALA A 109 0.85 4.74 -7.80
CA ALA A 109 -0.36 5.31 -7.25
C ALA A 109 -1.49 5.05 -8.25
N ASN A 110 -2.58 4.44 -7.78
CA ASN A 110 -3.75 4.14 -8.58
C ASN A 110 -4.46 5.46 -8.90
N ARG A 111 -3.89 6.23 -9.84
CA ARG A 111 -4.45 7.50 -10.31
C ARG A 111 -5.66 7.13 -11.15
N ASN A 112 -6.85 7.51 -10.71
CA ASN A 112 -8.03 7.48 -11.56
C ASN A 112 -7.80 8.48 -12.71
N ILE A 113 -7.40 7.97 -13.87
CA ILE A 113 -7.20 8.77 -15.08
C ILE A 113 -8.60 9.13 -15.61
N GLY A 114 -9.13 10.24 -15.11
CA GLY A 114 -10.05 11.11 -15.83
C GLY A 114 -11.50 10.63 -15.98
N ARG A 115 -11.95 9.55 -15.33
CA ARG A 115 -13.38 9.17 -15.37
C ARG A 115 -14.08 9.63 -14.09
N LEU A 116 -14.83 10.73 -14.21
CA LEU A 116 -15.74 11.20 -13.17
C LEU A 116 -16.87 10.18 -12.96
N PRO A 117 -17.29 9.93 -11.71
CA PRO A 117 -18.34 8.95 -11.44
C PRO A 117 -19.68 9.30 -12.11
N GLN A 118 -20.37 8.29 -12.64
CA GLN A 118 -21.64 8.47 -13.38
C GLN A 118 -22.81 8.97 -12.54
N HIS A 119 -22.74 8.82 -11.22
CA HIS A 119 -23.82 9.20 -10.30
C HIS A 119 -23.80 10.69 -9.92
N LEU A 120 -22.77 11.45 -10.31
CA LEU A 120 -22.73 12.88 -10.07
C LEU A 120 -23.62 13.62 -11.09
N PRO A 121 -24.35 14.66 -10.67
CA PRO A 121 -25.15 15.48 -11.58
C PRO A 121 -24.25 16.18 -12.60
N ARG A 122 -24.59 16.07 -13.89
CA ARG A 122 -23.90 16.76 -14.99
C ARG A 122 -24.69 18.02 -15.34
N ILE A 123 -24.03 19.17 -15.32
CA ILE A 123 -24.59 20.45 -15.76
C ILE A 123 -23.93 20.80 -17.09
N GLU A 124 -24.71 20.90 -18.16
CA GLU A 124 -24.22 21.21 -19.51
C GLU A 124 -24.18 22.73 -19.70
N ASN A 125 -22.98 23.28 -19.91
CA ASN A 125 -22.78 24.67 -20.31
C ASN A 125 -22.34 24.69 -21.78
N VAL A 126 -23.27 25.05 -22.68
CA VAL A 126 -22.98 25.15 -24.12
C VAL A 126 -22.41 26.54 -24.40
N ILE A 127 -21.18 26.59 -24.93
CA ILE A 127 -20.55 27.82 -25.41
C ILE A 127 -20.82 27.91 -26.90
N GLU A 128 -21.72 28.80 -27.30
CA GLU A 128 -21.98 29.05 -28.72
C GLU A 128 -20.96 30.05 -29.31
N PRO A 129 -20.53 29.86 -30.56
CA PRO A 129 -19.65 30.82 -31.22
C PRO A 129 -20.37 32.16 -31.43
N ALA A 130 -19.60 33.25 -31.42
CA ALA A 130 -20.14 34.62 -31.50
C ALA A 130 -20.92 34.88 -32.80
N ASP A 131 -20.51 34.28 -33.91
CA ASP A 131 -21.17 34.41 -35.21
C ASP A 131 -21.49 33.03 -35.78
N VAL A 132 -22.78 32.78 -36.03
CA VAL A 132 -23.28 31.51 -36.60
C VAL A 132 -23.50 31.65 -38.12
N THR A 133 -23.14 32.80 -38.71
CA THR A 133 -23.32 33.08 -40.14
C THR A 133 -22.05 32.70 -40.90
N CYS A 134 -22.16 31.97 -42.02
CA CYS A 134 -20.97 31.68 -42.84
C CYS A 134 -20.32 33.00 -43.29
N PRO A 135 -19.00 33.17 -43.17
CA PRO A 135 -18.28 34.32 -43.74
C PRO A 135 -18.45 34.43 -45.26
N CYS A 136 -18.94 33.37 -45.91
CA CYS A 136 -19.29 33.30 -47.33
C CYS A 136 -20.74 33.70 -47.66
N GLY A 137 -21.56 34.05 -46.67
CA GLY A 137 -22.94 34.53 -46.85
C GLY A 137 -23.96 33.46 -47.26
N CYS A 138 -23.59 32.17 -47.31
CA CYS A 138 -24.46 31.10 -47.80
C CYS A 138 -25.53 30.61 -46.80
N GLY A 139 -25.64 31.26 -45.64
CA GLY A 139 -26.63 30.94 -44.60
C GLY A 139 -26.01 30.61 -43.24
N PRO A 140 -26.83 30.11 -42.28
CA PRO A 140 -26.36 29.70 -40.96
C PRO A 140 -25.51 28.43 -41.03
N MET A 141 -24.44 28.38 -40.22
CA MET A 141 -23.54 27.23 -40.13
C MET A 141 -24.21 26.05 -39.44
N THR A 142 -24.05 24.85 -40.02
CA THR A 142 -24.57 23.59 -39.47
C THR A 142 -23.58 23.01 -38.45
N ARG A 143 -24.08 22.46 -37.34
CA ARG A 143 -23.26 21.80 -36.31
C ARG A 143 -22.70 20.47 -36.85
N ILE A 144 -21.38 20.30 -36.87
CA ILE A 144 -20.67 19.11 -37.43
C ILE A 144 -20.07 18.20 -36.33
N GLY A 145 -20.06 18.64 -35.07
CA GLY A 145 -19.58 17.86 -33.94
C GLY A 145 -19.50 18.71 -32.67
N GLU A 146 -19.18 18.09 -31.55
CA GLU A 146 -18.97 18.77 -30.27
C GLU A 146 -17.76 18.18 -29.54
N ASP A 147 -16.92 19.04 -29.00
CA ASP A 147 -15.85 18.65 -28.08
C ASP A 147 -16.38 18.72 -26.64
N ARG A 148 -16.35 17.58 -25.93
CA ARG A 148 -16.84 17.46 -24.56
C ARG A 148 -15.69 17.42 -23.57
N THR A 149 -15.66 18.34 -22.61
CA THR A 149 -14.73 18.34 -21.47
C THR A 149 -15.49 18.32 -20.15
N GLU A 150 -15.21 17.36 -19.27
CA GLU A 150 -15.84 17.24 -17.95
C GLU A 150 -14.95 17.86 -16.85
N ARG A 151 -15.51 18.73 -16.00
CA ARG A 151 -14.84 19.32 -14.82
C ARG A 151 -15.71 19.14 -13.59
N LEU A 152 -15.11 18.73 -12.47
CA LEU A 152 -15.80 18.71 -11.18
C LEU A 152 -15.87 20.12 -10.59
N ASP A 153 -17.07 20.58 -10.26
CA ASP A 153 -17.28 21.82 -9.52
C ASP A 153 -17.76 21.48 -8.10
N ILE A 154 -17.23 22.18 -7.10
CA ILE A 154 -17.57 21.94 -5.69
C ILE A 154 -18.45 23.10 -5.23
N ILE A 155 -19.73 22.82 -5.02
CA ILE A 155 -20.64 23.78 -4.40
C ILE A 155 -20.41 23.70 -2.87
N PRO A 156 -20.05 24.80 -2.19
CA PRO A 156 -19.87 24.79 -0.75
C PRO A 156 -21.18 24.41 -0.05
N ALA A 157 -21.07 23.66 1.06
CA ALA A 157 -22.23 23.22 1.84
C ALA A 157 -23.09 24.43 2.25
N GLN A 158 -24.36 24.43 1.85
CA GLN A 158 -25.31 25.47 2.25
C GLN A 158 -25.80 25.19 3.67
N PHE A 159 -25.53 26.10 4.60
CA PHE A 159 -26.08 26.03 5.96
C PHE A 159 -27.53 26.50 5.93
N ARG A 160 -28.43 25.66 6.46
CA ARG A 160 -29.82 26.04 6.72
C ARG A 160 -30.17 25.82 8.18
N VAL A 161 -30.95 26.73 8.74
CA VAL A 161 -31.46 26.59 10.10
C VAL A 161 -32.74 25.77 10.07
N ILE A 162 -32.75 24.66 10.79
CA ILE A 162 -33.95 23.85 10.98
C ILE A 162 -34.55 24.24 12.34
N ALA A 163 -35.64 25.01 12.31
CA ALA A 163 -36.39 25.37 13.50
C ALA A 163 -37.46 24.30 13.78
N THR A 164 -37.23 23.47 14.79
CA THR A 164 -38.22 22.49 15.25
C THR A 164 -39.08 23.12 16.33
N VAL A 165 -40.26 23.63 15.96
CA VAL A 165 -41.22 24.17 16.92
C VAL A 165 -42.04 23.03 17.51
N ARG A 166 -41.92 22.82 18.83
CA ARG A 166 -42.83 21.94 19.59
C ARG A 166 -43.88 22.81 20.27
N PRO A 167 -45.14 22.84 19.81
CA PRO A 167 -46.17 23.63 20.45
C PRO A 167 -46.45 23.09 21.86
N ILE A 168 -46.46 23.99 22.84
CA ILE A 168 -46.89 23.66 24.19
C ILE A 168 -48.42 23.70 24.19
N LEU A 169 -49.05 22.53 24.35
CA LEU A 169 -50.49 22.41 24.43
C LEU A 169 -50.88 22.33 25.92
N LEU A 170 -51.74 23.24 26.37
CA LEU A 170 -52.45 23.09 27.64
C LEU A 170 -53.52 22.00 27.46
N GLY A 171 -53.54 21.03 28.38
CA GLY A 171 -54.45 19.88 28.33
C GLY A 171 -55.94 20.26 28.38
N CYS A 172 -56.79 19.26 28.15
CA CYS A 172 -58.25 19.38 28.03
C CYS A 172 -58.89 20.12 29.22
N VAL A 173 -59.50 21.28 28.95
CA VAL A 173 -60.21 22.09 29.96
C VAL A 173 -61.60 21.49 30.21
N ARG A 174 -61.67 20.32 30.85
CA ARG A 174 -62.97 19.76 31.25
C ARG A 174 -63.45 20.51 32.50
N ARG A 175 -64.31 21.50 32.26
CA ARG A 175 -64.99 22.33 33.25
C ARG A 175 -65.89 21.41 34.09
N PHE A 176 -65.50 21.13 35.33
CA PHE A 176 -66.36 20.43 36.29
C PHE A 176 -67.46 21.41 36.72
N PHE A 177 -68.69 21.15 36.28
CA PHE A 177 -69.93 21.69 36.83
C PHE A 177 -70.94 20.56 36.88
#